data_AF-A0A831Z5L1-F1
#
_entry.id   AF-A0A831Z5L1-F1
#
_cell.length_a   1.000
_cell.length_b   1.000
_cell.length_c   1.000
_cell.angle_alpha   90.00
_cell.angle_beta   90.00
_cell.angle_gamma   90.00
#
_symmetry.space_group_name_H-M   'P 1'
#
loop_
_entity.id
_entity.type
_entity.pdbx_description
1 polymer ?
#
loop_
_entity_poly.entity_id
_entity_poly.type
_entity_poly.pdbx_seq_one_letter_code
_entity_poly.pdbx_strand_id
1 'polypeptide(L)'
;RMKRRQQWSLLPYVLDLVTVGVASARDKPPFKFVKYSFPQKLRILAATKHKREVAQRVLKQIAKNTHMSTRKIRVELLPFLKVIDESNPEMMGKILKSLDISKKSFEAVLG
;
A
#
# COMPACT_ATOMS: atom_id res chain seq x y z
N ARG A 1 11.97 14.05 4.22
CA ARG A 1 12.18 15.51 4.47
C ARG A 1 12.66 16.22 3.21
N MET A 2 13.80 15.83 2.62
CA MET A 2 14.33 16.34 1.35
C MET A 2 13.27 16.49 0.25
N LYS A 3 12.66 15.39 -0.23
CA LYS A 3 11.63 15.44 -1.29
C LYS A 3 10.36 16.22 -0.90
N ARG A 4 9.92 16.16 0.36
CA ARG A 4 8.68 16.82 0.82
C ARG A 4 8.82 18.35 0.86
N ARG A 5 10.01 18.85 1.26
CA ARG A 5 10.29 20.29 1.39
C ARG A 5 11.17 20.83 0.25
N GLN A 6 11.49 20.02 -0.75
CA GLN A 6 12.42 20.35 -1.84
C GLN A 6 13.80 20.88 -1.36
N GLN A 7 14.24 20.46 -0.17
CA GLN A 7 15.51 20.91 0.40
C GLN A 7 16.65 20.02 -0.08
N TRP A 8 17.22 20.34 -1.25
CA TRP A 8 18.26 19.54 -1.91
C TRP A 8 19.63 19.61 -1.24
N SER A 9 19.85 20.57 -0.34
CA SER A 9 21.06 20.63 0.49
C SER A 9 21.23 19.42 1.41
N LEU A 10 20.17 18.64 1.63
CA LEU A 10 20.24 17.39 2.38
C LEU A 10 20.74 16.20 1.55
N LEU A 11 20.91 16.35 0.24
CA LEU A 11 21.30 15.25 -0.65
C LEU A 11 22.66 14.63 -0.29
N PRO A 12 23.73 15.40 0.02
CA PRO A 12 25.01 14.82 0.42
C PRO A 12 24.88 13.90 1.64
N TYR A 13 24.19 14.36 2.68
CA TYR A 13 23.91 13.55 3.87
C TYR A 13 23.14 12.26 3.57
N VAL A 14 22.19 12.31 2.62
CA VAL A 14 21.45 11.10 2.19
C VAL A 14 22.37 10.12 1.47
N LEU A 15 23.27 10.62 0.61
CA LEU A 15 24.24 9.76 -0.07
C LEU A 15 25.14 9.07 0.95
N ASP A 16 25.71 9.81 1.90
CA ASP A 16 26.58 9.25 2.94
C ASP A 16 25.87 8.13 3.74
N LEU A 17 24.60 8.34 4.11
CA LEU A 17 23.83 7.34 4.84
C LEU A 17 23.51 6.09 4.00
N VAL A 18 23.23 6.24 2.71
CA VAL A 18 22.75 5.14 1.85
C VAL A 18 23.88 4.37 1.18
N THR A 19 24.99 5.03 0.83
CA THR A 19 26.13 4.38 0.16
C THR A 19 27.19 3.98 1.17
N VAL A 20 27.76 4.95 1.89
CA VAL A 20 28.85 4.74 2.85
C VAL A 20 28.34 3.97 4.06
N GLY A 21 27.13 4.28 4.55
CA GLY A 21 26.51 3.55 5.65
C GLY A 21 26.27 2.05 5.35
N VAL A 22 25.84 1.71 4.14
CA VAL A 22 25.61 0.31 3.74
C VAL A 22 26.93 -0.42 3.47
N ALA A 23 27.91 0.26 2.88
CA ALA A 23 29.24 -0.30 2.65
C ALA A 23 29.99 -0.58 3.96
N SER A 24 29.89 0.35 4.92
CA SER A 24 30.59 0.27 6.22
C SER A 24 29.87 -0.62 7.24
N ALA A 25 28.64 -1.07 6.96
CA ALA A 25 27.91 -1.98 7.84
C ALA A 25 28.52 -3.40 7.92
N ARG A 26 29.55 -3.69 7.13
CA ARG A 26 30.23 -4.99 7.09
C ARG A 26 31.71 -4.80 7.41
N ASP A 27 32.24 -5.61 8.32
CA ASP A 27 33.66 -5.59 8.67
C ASP A 27 34.55 -6.08 7.52
N LYS A 28 34.04 -6.94 6.65
CA LYS A 28 34.75 -7.47 5.48
C LYS A 28 33.89 -7.37 4.22
N PRO A 29 34.46 -6.90 3.09
CA PRO A 29 33.73 -6.88 1.83
C PRO A 29 33.45 -8.32 1.36
N PRO A 30 32.26 -8.60 0.81
CA PRO A 30 31.99 -9.90 0.22
C PRO A 30 32.82 -10.04 -1.07
N PHE A 31 33.86 -10.89 -1.06
CA PHE A 31 34.69 -11.22 -2.23
C PHE A 31 33.96 -12.12 -3.25
N LYS A 32 32.67 -11.89 -3.49
CA LYS A 32 31.86 -12.65 -4.46
C LYS A 32 31.25 -11.71 -5.48
N PHE A 33 31.11 -12.20 -6.71
CA PHE A 33 30.40 -11.48 -7.77
C PHE A 33 28.95 -11.20 -7.34
N VAL A 34 28.54 -9.93 -7.42
CA VAL A 34 27.16 -9.51 -7.18
C VAL A 34 26.59 -9.05 -8.52
N LYS A 35 25.56 -9.76 -9.00
CA LYS A 35 24.85 -9.38 -10.23
C LYS A 35 24.05 -8.11 -9.98
N TYR A 36 24.32 -7.05 -10.74
CA TYR A 36 23.47 -5.87 -10.76
C TYR A 36 22.09 -6.22 -11.32
N SER A 37 21.05 -5.84 -10.58
CA SER A 37 19.67 -6.10 -10.94
C SER A 37 18.82 -4.87 -10.68
N PHE A 38 17.66 -4.81 -11.35
CA PHE A 38 16.74 -3.69 -11.19
C PHE A 38 16.24 -3.60 -9.73
N PRO A 39 16.13 -2.39 -9.14
CA PRO A 39 15.70 -2.23 -7.76
C PRO A 39 14.37 -2.90 -7.47
N GLN A 40 14.38 -3.86 -6.55
CA GLN A 40 13.20 -4.66 -6.20
C GLN A 40 12.02 -3.80 -5.74
N LYS A 41 12.28 -2.72 -4.99
CA LYS A 41 11.24 -1.81 -4.50
C LYS A 41 10.44 -1.18 -5.62
N LEU A 42 11.11 -0.68 -6.67
CA LEU A 42 10.44 -0.07 -7.83
C LEU A 42 9.61 -1.11 -8.58
N ARG A 43 10.15 -2.32 -8.75
CA ARG A 43 9.45 -3.43 -9.38
C ARG A 43 8.15 -3.78 -8.64
N ILE A 44 8.20 -3.91 -7.32
CA ILE A 44 7.00 -4.20 -6.50
C ILE A 44 5.99 -3.06 -6.58
N LEU A 45 6.44 -1.80 -6.51
CA LEU A 45 5.56 -0.64 -6.58
C LEU A 45 4.84 -0.53 -7.93
N ALA A 46 5.53 -0.87 -9.02
CA ALA A 46 4.96 -0.93 -10.35
C ALA A 46 3.95 -2.08 -10.47
N ALA A 47 4.34 -3.30 -10.06
CA ALA A 47 3.48 -4.48 -10.14
C ALA A 47 2.18 -4.32 -9.33
N THR A 48 2.24 -3.68 -8.17
CA THR A 48 1.08 -3.47 -7.29
C THR A 48 0.27 -2.21 -7.62
N LYS A 49 0.67 -1.39 -8.59
CA LYS A 49 0.03 -0.10 -8.89
C LYS A 49 -1.46 -0.26 -9.19
N HIS A 50 -1.80 -1.17 -10.10
CA HIS A 50 -3.19 -1.40 -10.52
C HIS A 50 -4.06 -1.87 -9.35
N LYS A 51 -3.61 -2.88 -8.59
CA LYS A 51 -4.31 -3.37 -7.40
C LYS A 51 -4.58 -2.24 -6.39
N ARG A 52 -3.57 -1.40 -6.11
CA ARG A 52 -3.72 -0.25 -5.20
C ARG A 52 -4.72 0.78 -5.71
N GLU A 53 -4.78 1.03 -7.01
CA GLU A 53 -5.74 1.96 -7.60
C GLU A 53 -7.18 1.45 -7.49
N VAL A 54 -7.42 0.17 -7.78
CA VAL A 54 -8.74 -0.46 -7.64
C VAL A 54 -9.21 -0.42 -6.18
N ALA A 55 -8.38 -0.86 -5.25
CA ALA A 55 -8.70 -0.81 -3.82
C ALA A 55 -8.97 0.62 -3.33
N GLN A 56 -8.22 1.61 -3.81
CA GLN A 56 -8.42 3.00 -3.44
C GLN A 56 -9.74 3.57 -3.95
N ARG A 57 -10.24 3.14 -5.12
CA ARG A 57 -11.54 3.56 -5.66
C ARG A 57 -12.68 3.08 -4.77
N VAL A 58 -12.69 1.79 -4.43
CA VAL A 58 -13.72 1.18 -3.57
C VAL A 58 -13.71 1.82 -2.18
N LEU A 59 -12.54 1.97 -1.56
CA LEU A 59 -12.43 2.61 -0.24
C LEU A 59 -12.90 4.07 -0.26
N LYS A 60 -12.70 4.80 -1.37
CA LYS A 60 -13.21 6.17 -1.52
C LYS A 60 -14.74 6.20 -1.61
N GLN A 61 -15.37 5.21 -2.24
CA GLN A 61 -16.82 5.13 -2.30
C GLN A 61 -17.40 4.87 -0.90
N ILE A 62 -16.86 3.89 -0.17
CA ILE A 62 -17.24 3.63 1.22
C ILE A 62 -17.03 4.88 2.09
N ALA A 63 -15.93 5.59 1.91
CA ALA A 63 -15.61 6.83 2.63
C ALA A 63 -16.63 7.95 2.40
N LYS A 64 -17.16 8.08 1.18
CA LYS A 64 -18.18 9.09 0.86
C LYS A 64 -19.47 8.84 1.62
N ASN A 65 -19.91 7.58 1.68
CA ASN A 65 -21.18 7.20 2.32
C ASN A 65 -21.08 7.19 3.85
N THR A 66 -19.92 6.78 4.39
CA THR A 66 -19.71 6.66 5.85
C THR A 66 -19.12 7.91 6.49
N HIS A 67 -18.74 8.92 5.70
CA HIS A 67 -18.02 10.13 6.15
C HIS A 67 -16.73 9.84 6.94
N MET A 68 -16.11 8.66 6.73
CA MET A 68 -14.88 8.26 7.39
C MET A 68 -13.67 8.37 6.46
N SER A 69 -12.49 8.59 7.04
CA SER A 69 -11.25 8.57 6.24
C SER A 69 -10.99 7.16 5.67
N THR A 70 -10.45 7.09 4.45
CA THR A 70 -10.09 5.81 3.80
C THR A 70 -9.10 4.97 4.62
N ARG A 71 -8.24 5.62 5.42
CA ARG A 71 -7.34 4.95 6.35
C ARG A 71 -8.10 4.26 7.48
N LYS A 72 -9.05 4.96 8.12
CA LYS A 72 -9.88 4.37 9.19
C LYS A 72 -10.70 3.20 8.65
N ILE A 73 -11.31 3.36 7.47
CA ILE A 73 -12.08 2.27 6.84
C ILE A 73 -11.22 1.03 6.61
N ARG A 74 -9.98 1.18 6.14
CA ARG A 74 -9.10 0.04 5.90
C ARG A 74 -8.73 -0.72 7.18
N VAL A 75 -8.54 -0.01 8.28
CA VAL A 75 -8.06 -0.60 9.55
C VAL A 75 -9.22 -1.11 10.40
N GLU A 76 -10.28 -0.32 10.52
CA GLU A 76 -11.38 -0.57 11.44
C GLU A 76 -12.55 -1.27 10.73
N LEU A 77 -13.01 -0.76 9.59
CA LEU A 77 -14.25 -1.24 8.96
C LEU A 77 -14.06 -2.48 8.09
N LEU A 78 -12.99 -2.53 7.30
CA LEU A 78 -12.75 -3.60 6.32
C LEU A 78 -12.65 -5.01 6.95
N PRO A 79 -11.99 -5.20 8.11
CA PRO A 79 -11.99 -6.51 8.78
C PRO A 79 -13.39 -6.97 9.20
N PHE A 80 -14.23 -6.06 9.70
CA PHE A 80 -15.61 -6.41 10.06
C PHE A 80 -16.46 -6.74 8.84
N LEU A 81 -16.30 -5.99 7.74
CA LEU A 81 -17.00 -6.32 6.49
C LEU A 81 -16.61 -7.72 6.00
N LYS A 82 -15.33 -8.10 6.12
CA LYS A 82 -14.90 -9.47 5.77
C LYS A 82 -15.61 -10.52 6.63
N VAL A 83 -15.68 -10.32 7.95
CA VAL A 83 -16.36 -11.26 8.87
C VAL A 83 -17.87 -11.33 8.59
N ILE A 84 -18.49 -10.20 8.23
CA ILE A 84 -19.92 -10.17 7.87
C ILE A 84 -20.18 -10.93 6.57
N ASP A 85 -19.28 -10.83 5.58
CA ASP A 85 -19.40 -11.58 4.32
C ASP A 85 -19.29 -13.10 4.54
N GLU A 86 -18.38 -13.52 5.43
CA GLU A 86 -18.18 -14.94 5.78
C GLU A 86 -19.34 -15.52 6.61
N SER A 87 -19.92 -14.74 7.51
CA SER A 87 -20.97 -15.20 8.43
C SER A 87 -22.39 -15.07 7.87
N ASN A 88 -22.68 -14.01 7.12
CA ASN A 88 -24.01 -13.77 6.56
C ASN A 88 -23.95 -13.02 5.21
N PRO A 89 -23.94 -13.74 4.08
CA PRO A 89 -23.83 -13.14 2.76
C PRO A 89 -25.06 -12.29 2.37
N GLU A 90 -26.23 -12.55 2.94
CA GLU A 90 -27.45 -11.77 2.66
C GLU A 90 -27.36 -10.37 3.27
N MET A 91 -26.84 -10.27 4.50
CA MET A 91 -26.61 -8.99 5.16
C MET A 91 -25.57 -8.17 4.40
N MET A 92 -24.48 -8.81 3.96
CA MET A 92 -23.47 -8.15 3.14
C MET A 92 -24.07 -7.62 1.83
N GLY A 93 -24.93 -8.39 1.16
CA GLY A 93 -25.62 -7.95 -0.05
C GLY A 93 -26.43 -6.65 0.15
N LYS A 94 -27.13 -6.52 1.28
CA LYS A 94 -27.88 -5.30 1.65
C LYS A 94 -26.93 -4.11 1.87
N ILE A 95 -25.82 -4.33 2.56
CA ILE A 95 -24.80 -3.30 2.83
C ILE A 95 -24.18 -2.83 1.50
N LEU A 96 -23.76 -3.75 0.65
CA LEU A 96 -23.18 -3.41 -0.66
C LEU A 96 -24.16 -2.65 -1.55
N LYS A 97 -25.45 -3.03 -1.53
CA LYS A 97 -26.51 -2.31 -2.24
C LYS A 97 -26.69 -0.88 -1.70
N SER A 98 -26.63 -0.68 -0.39
CA SER A 98 -26.71 0.65 0.22
C SER A 98 -25.50 1.54 -0.10
N LEU A 99 -24.35 0.92 -0.35
CA LEU A 99 -23.10 1.61 -0.72
C LEU A 99 -22.93 1.79 -2.24
N ASP A 100 -23.83 1.24 -3.04
CA ASP A 100 -23.77 1.17 -4.50
C ASP A 100 -22.48 0.50 -5.02
N ILE A 101 -22.00 -0.53 -4.31
CA ILE A 101 -20.75 -1.23 -4.62
C ILE A 101 -21.06 -2.60 -5.23
N SER A 102 -20.43 -2.89 -6.38
CA SER A 102 -20.52 -4.23 -6.99
C SER A 102 -19.76 -5.26 -6.17
N LYS A 103 -20.34 -6.46 -5.99
CA LYS A 103 -19.70 -7.59 -5.29
C LYS A 103 -18.31 -7.92 -5.86
N LYS A 104 -18.17 -7.91 -7.19
CA LYS A 104 -16.88 -8.12 -7.88
C LYS A 104 -15.82 -7.09 -7.50
N SER A 105 -16.23 -5.84 -7.30
CA SER A 105 -15.30 -4.77 -6.89
C SER A 105 -14.89 -4.89 -5.42
N PHE A 106 -15.78 -5.40 -4.56
CA PHE A 106 -15.48 -5.65 -3.15
C PHE A 106 -14.52 -6.82 -2.97
N GLU A 107 -14.74 -7.93 -3.69
CA GLU A 107 -13.83 -9.08 -3.72
C GLU A 107 -12.41 -8.71 -4.16
N ALA A 108 -12.29 -7.78 -5.12
CA ALA A 108 -11.00 -7.26 -5.58
C ALA A 108 -10.22 -6.46 -4.52
N VAL A 109 -10.87 -6.06 -3.41
CA VAL A 109 -10.21 -5.41 -2.26
C VAL A 109 -9.73 -6.43 -1.22
N LEU A 110 -10.36 -7.61 -1.18
CA LEU A 110 -10.02 -8.67 -0.23
C LEU A 110 -8.80 -9.51 -0.67
N GLY A 111 -8.49 -9.56 -1.98
CA GLY A 111 -7.33 -10.27 -2.56
C GLY A 111 -6.16 -9.38 -3.01
#